data_AF-A0A976KSV3-F1
#
_entry.id   AF-A0A976KSV3-F1
#
_cell.length_a   1.000
_cell.length_b   1.000
_cell.length_c   1.000
_cell.angle_alpha   90.00
_cell.angle_beta   90.00
_cell.angle_gamma   90.00
#
_symmetry.space_group_name_H-M   'P 1'
#
loop_
_entity.id
_entity.type
_entity.pdbx_description
1 polymer ?
#
loop_
_entity_poly.entity_id
_entity_poly.type
_entity_poly.pdbx_seq_one_letter_code
_entity_poly.pdbx_strand_id
1 'polypeptide(L)'
;MVLRGETRAGAKTDELGVSSIARHWVAVSALETVAASLVKRAREGGVKNLQIAELAEIIEAEGGPAALSKRAEKLEYSAGPYNVMVTDKETESLAFIEPNLAYYHTNMGSLVDQVCASIGAPSTVVFGQSVGGLGTGEDENRRWRDRVKAYQHRTILPALWQMLEICIQCDDFPLSSLEDVEIRFASLEHRSAKDEAEIAIKWADGIFKLLQAGVVSVEQAQQLLERVRVL
;
A
#
# COMPACT_ATOMS: atom_id res chain seq x y z
N MET A 1 2.62 10.08 -21.63
CA MET A 1 1.62 11.14 -21.41
C MET A 1 1.52 11.37 -19.91
N VAL A 2 2.33 12.30 -19.40
CA VAL A 2 2.41 12.62 -17.97
C VAL A 2 1.40 13.72 -17.71
N LEU A 3 0.28 13.40 -17.06
CA LEU A 3 -0.64 14.41 -16.55
C LEU A 3 -0.02 15.05 -15.30
N ARG A 4 0.92 15.98 -15.52
CA ARG A 4 1.27 16.96 -14.51
C ARG A 4 0.04 17.83 -14.31
N GLY A 5 -0.61 17.68 -13.16
CA GLY A 5 -1.68 18.57 -12.73
C GLY A 5 -1.11 19.95 -12.50
N GLU A 6 -1.11 20.78 -13.54
CA GLU A 6 -1.02 22.22 -13.40
C GLU A 6 -2.28 22.68 -12.65
N THR A 7 -2.09 23.03 -11.38
CA THR A 7 -3.08 23.79 -10.64
C THR A 7 -3.28 25.12 -11.36
N ARG A 8 -4.34 25.20 -12.17
CA ARG A 8 -4.86 26.47 -12.66
C ARG A 8 -5.22 27.34 -11.46
N ALA A 9 -4.38 28.33 -11.20
CA ALA A 9 -4.72 29.46 -10.37
C ALA A 9 -6.02 30.09 -10.91
N GLY A 10 -7.09 30.07 -10.11
CA GLY A 10 -8.27 30.92 -10.33
C GLY A 10 -9.62 30.24 -10.57
N ALA A 11 -9.73 28.91 -10.62
CA ALA A 11 -11.06 28.27 -10.57
C ALA A 11 -11.52 28.15 -9.11
N LYS A 12 -12.69 28.70 -8.77
CA LYS A 12 -13.35 28.48 -7.47
C LYS A 12 -13.36 26.99 -7.18
N THR A 13 -12.57 26.56 -6.21
CA THR A 13 -12.44 25.16 -5.77
C THR A 13 -13.68 24.62 -5.05
N ASP A 14 -14.73 25.43 -4.91
CA ASP A 14 -15.93 25.07 -4.13
C ASP A 14 -16.97 24.26 -4.93
N GLU A 15 -16.83 24.11 -6.25
CA GLU A 15 -17.87 23.51 -7.12
C GLU A 15 -17.54 22.10 -7.64
N LEU A 16 -16.33 21.57 -7.39
CA LEU A 16 -15.90 20.27 -7.90
C LEU A 16 -15.47 19.34 -6.76
N GLY A 17 -15.96 18.11 -6.78
CA GLY A 17 -15.59 17.08 -5.81
C GLY A 17 -14.07 16.84 -5.80
N VAL A 18 -13.46 16.94 -4.62
CA VAL A 18 -12.03 16.66 -4.45
C VAL A 18 -11.83 15.15 -4.38
N SER A 19 -10.95 14.61 -5.21
CA SER A 19 -10.59 13.19 -5.17
C SER A 19 -10.01 12.81 -3.81
N SER A 20 -10.44 11.67 -3.25
CA SER A 20 -9.89 11.14 -2.00
C SER A 20 -8.39 10.87 -2.10
N ILE A 21 -7.91 10.46 -3.28
CA ILE A 21 -6.48 10.20 -3.53
C ILE A 21 -5.66 11.49 -3.49
N ALA A 22 -6.23 12.63 -3.88
CA ALA A 22 -5.49 13.90 -3.90
C ALA A 22 -4.96 14.27 -2.52
N ARG A 23 -5.67 13.90 -1.44
CA ARG A 23 -5.25 14.14 -0.05
C ARG A 23 -4.03 13.29 0.37
N HIS A 24 -3.87 12.13 -0.25
CA HIS A 24 -2.81 11.17 0.07
C HIS A 24 -1.64 11.23 -0.92
N TRP A 25 -1.76 12.02 -1.99
CA TRP A 25 -0.81 12.10 -3.08
C TRP A 25 0.63 12.40 -2.65
N VAL A 26 0.81 13.30 -1.67
CA VAL A 26 2.14 13.65 -1.15
C VAL A 26 2.84 12.42 -0.56
N ALA A 27 2.15 11.65 0.27
CA ALA A 27 2.72 10.46 0.91
C ALA A 27 3.07 9.39 -0.14
N VAL A 28 2.19 9.17 -1.12
CA VAL A 28 2.42 8.20 -2.21
C VAL A 28 3.60 8.63 -3.09
N SER A 29 3.69 9.90 -3.46
CA SER A 29 4.76 10.43 -4.32
C SER A 29 6.14 10.39 -3.64
N ALA A 30 6.19 10.57 -2.32
CA ALA A 30 7.41 10.42 -1.54
C ALA A 30 7.93 8.97 -1.58
N LEU A 31 7.03 8.00 -1.40
CA LEU A 31 7.38 6.58 -1.49
C LEU A 31 7.91 6.22 -2.89
N GLU A 32 7.25 6.68 -3.95
CA GLU A 32 7.68 6.46 -5.34
C GLU A 32 9.08 7.05 -5.60
N THR A 33 9.31 8.28 -5.14
CA THR A 33 10.60 8.96 -5.33
C THR A 33 11.74 8.21 -4.65
N VAL A 34 11.52 7.73 -3.43
CA VAL A 34 12.54 6.96 -2.69
C VAL A 34 12.77 5.59 -3.35
N ALA A 35 11.72 4.89 -3.79
CA ALA A 35 11.84 3.65 -4.53
C ALA A 35 12.62 3.82 -5.85
N ALA A 36 12.35 4.89 -6.60
CA ALA A 36 13.10 5.21 -7.82
C ALA A 36 14.58 5.52 -7.54
N SER A 37 14.86 6.25 -6.46
CA SER A 37 16.24 6.56 -6.04
C SER A 37 17.03 5.30 -5.66
N LEU A 38 16.36 4.34 -5.04
CA LEU A 38 16.91 3.03 -4.70
C LEU A 38 17.30 2.24 -5.94
N VAL A 39 16.39 2.14 -6.92
CA VAL A 39 16.66 1.45 -8.19
C VAL A 39 17.83 2.12 -8.92
N LYS A 40 17.88 3.44 -8.92
CA LYS A 40 19.00 4.20 -9.50
C LYS A 40 20.32 3.85 -8.80
N ARG A 41 20.38 3.88 -7.47
CA ARG A 41 21.58 3.52 -6.70
C ARG A 41 22.00 2.06 -6.86
N ALA A 42 21.04 1.15 -6.94
CA ALA A 42 21.33 -0.27 -7.19
C ALA A 42 21.93 -0.48 -8.60
N ARG A 43 21.50 0.30 -9.59
CA ARG A 43 22.02 0.23 -10.97
C ARG A 43 23.36 0.93 -11.16
N GLU A 44 23.58 2.05 -10.49
CA GLU A 44 24.83 2.83 -10.60
C GLU A 44 26.04 2.09 -10.00
N GLY A 45 25.81 1.01 -9.24
CA GLY A 45 26.88 0.24 -8.62
C GLY A 45 27.61 1.02 -7.52
N GLY A 46 28.47 0.33 -6.79
CA GLY A 46 29.34 0.95 -5.79
C GLY A 46 30.33 1.94 -6.42
N VAL A 47 30.76 2.91 -5.63
CA VAL A 47 31.81 3.85 -6.06
C VAL A 47 33.16 3.14 -5.92
N LYS A 48 33.94 3.09 -7.00
CA LYS A 48 35.31 2.62 -6.95
C LYS A 48 36.19 3.73 -6.38
N ASN A 49 36.80 3.48 -5.23
CA ASN A 49 37.76 4.38 -4.61
C ASN A 49 39.17 3.96 -5.02
N LEU A 50 39.86 4.81 -5.78
CA LEU A 50 41.24 4.60 -6.19
C LEU A 50 42.15 5.46 -5.30
N GLN A 51 43.00 4.81 -4.50
CA GLN A 51 44.05 5.45 -3.73
C GLN A 51 45.37 5.27 -4.47
N ILE A 52 46.08 6.37 -4.70
CA ILE A 52 47.39 6.38 -5.38
C ILE A 52 48.38 7.02 -4.41
N ALA A 53 49.53 6.39 -4.20
CA ALA A 53 50.63 7.00 -3.45
C ALA A 53 51.17 8.24 -4.20
N GLU A 54 51.53 9.30 -3.47
CA GLU A 54 52.16 10.52 -4.04
C GLU A 54 51.33 11.24 -5.13
N LEU A 55 50.00 11.21 -5.01
CA LEU A 55 49.05 11.82 -5.96
C LEU A 55 49.36 13.30 -6.30
N ALA A 56 49.85 14.08 -5.33
CA ALA A 56 50.17 15.50 -5.53
C ALA A 56 51.33 15.70 -6.52
N GLU A 57 52.37 14.87 -6.45
CA GLU A 57 53.53 14.97 -7.34
C GLU A 57 53.19 14.49 -8.75
N ILE A 58 52.35 13.46 -8.87
CA ILE A 58 51.89 12.95 -10.17
C ILE A 58 50.99 13.95 -10.90
N ILE A 59 50.14 14.69 -10.17
CA ILE A 59 49.30 15.75 -10.75
C ILE A 59 50.15 16.88 -11.33
N GLU A 60 51.23 17.24 -10.64
CA GLU A 60 52.17 18.27 -11.08
C GLU A 60 53.04 17.81 -12.25
N ALA A 61 53.44 16.53 -12.28
CA ALA A 61 54.31 15.96 -13.32
C ALA A 61 53.59 15.57 -14.62
N GLU A 62 52.36 15.04 -14.56
CA GLU A 62 51.64 14.48 -15.72
C GLU A 62 50.59 15.44 -16.35
N GLY A 63 50.59 16.72 -15.97
CA GLY A 63 49.77 17.73 -16.64
C GLY A 63 48.31 17.77 -16.18
N GLY A 64 48.05 17.44 -14.91
CA GLY A 64 46.76 17.69 -14.26
C GLY A 64 45.67 16.63 -14.48
N PRO A 65 44.39 16.97 -14.25
CA PRO A 65 43.29 16.02 -14.07
C PRO A 65 42.97 15.12 -15.29
N ALA A 66 43.43 15.46 -16.48
CA ALA A 66 43.22 14.68 -17.70
C ALA A 66 44.10 13.42 -17.80
N ALA A 67 45.27 13.40 -17.13
CA ALA A 67 46.11 12.20 -17.05
C ALA A 67 45.53 11.20 -16.05
N LEU A 68 44.99 11.71 -14.93
CA LEU A 68 44.28 10.91 -13.93
C LEU A 68 43.02 10.26 -14.49
N SER A 69 42.24 10.97 -15.32
CA SER A 69 41.04 10.38 -15.93
C SER A 69 41.39 9.23 -16.89
N LYS A 70 42.44 9.37 -17.70
CA LYS A 70 42.91 8.29 -18.59
C LYS A 70 43.47 7.09 -17.82
N ARG A 71 44.09 7.31 -16.67
CA ARG A 71 44.59 6.23 -15.80
C ARG A 71 43.43 5.50 -15.12
N ALA A 72 42.44 6.25 -14.62
CA ALA A 72 41.20 5.69 -14.09
C ALA A 72 40.42 4.88 -15.16
N GLU A 73 40.32 5.38 -16.40
CA GLU A 73 39.69 4.64 -17.52
C GLU A 73 40.41 3.32 -17.84
N LYS A 74 41.74 3.31 -17.83
CA LYS A 74 42.53 2.08 -18.03
C LYS A 74 42.30 1.06 -16.90
N LEU A 75 42.19 1.53 -15.68
CA LEU A 75 41.89 0.71 -14.50
C LEU A 75 40.43 0.21 -14.49
N GLU A 76 39.50 0.99 -15.07
CA GLU A 76 38.13 0.56 -15.26
C GLU A 76 38.00 -0.51 -16.34
N TYR A 77 38.74 -0.36 -17.45
CA TYR A 77 38.78 -1.34 -18.53
C TYR A 77 39.42 -2.67 -18.11
N SER A 78 40.41 -2.64 -17.21
CA SER A 78 41.06 -3.85 -16.69
C SER A 78 40.15 -4.67 -15.76
N ALA A 79 39.15 -4.05 -15.14
CA ALA A 79 38.23 -4.73 -14.21
C ALA A 79 37.27 -5.71 -14.91
N GLY A 80 36.94 -5.48 -16.19
CA GLY A 80 36.06 -6.34 -16.99
C GLY A 80 34.69 -6.68 -16.35
N PRO A 81 33.85 -7.51 -17.01
CA PRO A 81 32.56 -7.94 -16.46
C PRO A 81 32.68 -8.91 -15.27
N TYR A 82 33.89 -9.38 -14.95
CA TYR A 82 34.15 -10.38 -13.90
C TYR A 82 34.65 -9.78 -12.57
N ASN A 83 34.78 -8.45 -12.45
CA ASN A 83 35.21 -7.75 -11.23
C ASN A 83 36.52 -8.30 -10.62
N VAL A 84 37.46 -8.77 -11.46
CA VAL A 84 38.80 -9.17 -10.98
C VAL A 84 39.77 -8.06 -11.36
N MET A 85 40.28 -7.35 -10.36
CA MET A 85 41.23 -6.27 -10.55
C MET A 85 42.60 -6.67 -10.02
N VAL A 86 43.62 -6.62 -10.89
CA VAL A 86 45.01 -6.81 -10.52
C VAL A 86 45.61 -5.43 -10.28
N THR A 87 45.92 -5.10 -9.03
CA THR A 87 46.53 -3.83 -8.63
C THR A 87 47.88 -4.09 -7.99
N ASP A 88 48.87 -3.25 -8.28
CA ASP A 88 50.18 -3.29 -7.65
C ASP A 88 50.08 -2.76 -6.21
N LYS A 89 50.31 -3.65 -5.24
CA LYS A 89 50.03 -3.44 -3.81
C LYS A 89 50.89 -2.33 -3.18
N GLU A 90 52.00 -1.93 -3.79
CA GLU A 90 52.90 -0.91 -3.23
C GLU A 90 52.56 0.52 -3.67
N THR A 91 51.85 0.72 -4.78
CA THR A 91 51.63 2.06 -5.38
C THR A 91 50.17 2.45 -5.51
N GLU A 92 49.26 1.49 -5.68
CA GLU A 92 47.84 1.75 -5.90
C GLU A 92 46.96 0.79 -5.10
N SER A 93 45.85 1.29 -4.58
CA SER A 93 44.79 0.46 -4.00
C SER A 93 43.46 0.83 -4.63
N LEU A 94 42.70 -0.15 -5.08
CA LEU A 94 41.32 0.06 -5.50
C LEU A 94 40.39 -0.66 -4.52
N ALA A 95 39.56 0.11 -3.82
CA ALA A 95 38.51 -0.39 -2.97
C ALA A 95 37.16 -0.20 -3.66
N PHE A 96 36.38 -1.27 -3.76
CA PHE A 96 34.97 -1.15 -4.11
C PHE A 96 34.20 -0.76 -2.85
N ILE A 97 33.70 0.47 -2.81
CA ILE A 97 32.81 0.90 -1.73
C ILE A 97 31.41 0.47 -2.12
N GLU A 98 30.95 -0.63 -1.52
CA GLU A 98 29.57 -1.07 -1.67
C GLU A 98 28.61 0.03 -1.20
N PRO A 99 27.55 0.35 -1.97
CA PRO A 99 26.56 1.30 -1.51
C PRO A 99 25.88 0.74 -0.27
N ASN A 100 25.89 1.51 0.83
CA ASN A 100 25.16 1.12 2.02
C ASN A 100 23.65 1.29 1.79
N LEU A 101 22.99 0.18 1.45
CA LEU A 101 21.55 0.14 1.20
C LEU A 101 20.71 -0.02 2.48
N ALA A 102 21.34 -0.23 3.65
CA ALA A 102 20.63 -0.51 4.89
C ALA A 102 19.75 0.66 5.35
N TYR A 103 20.22 1.90 5.17
CA TYR A 103 19.45 3.11 5.48
C TYR A 103 18.15 3.21 4.69
N TYR A 104 18.16 2.73 3.45
CA TYR A 104 16.98 2.78 2.60
C TYR A 104 15.90 1.78 3.02
N HIS A 105 16.30 0.59 3.50
CA HIS A 105 15.35 -0.40 4.01
C HIS A 105 14.56 0.16 5.21
N THR A 106 15.24 0.80 6.17
CA THR A 106 14.58 1.43 7.33
C THR A 106 13.68 2.59 6.93
N ASN A 107 14.14 3.45 6.00
CA ASN A 107 13.36 4.60 5.54
C ASN A 107 12.12 4.17 4.75
N MET A 108 12.20 3.09 3.96
CA MET A 108 11.05 2.52 3.25
C MET A 108 9.94 2.07 4.20
N GLY A 109 10.29 1.41 5.32
CA GLY A 109 9.31 1.04 6.35
C GLY A 109 8.57 2.26 6.90
N SER A 110 9.31 3.31 7.26
CA SER A 110 8.71 4.55 7.78
C SER A 110 7.80 5.27 6.78
N LEU A 111 8.09 5.18 5.47
CA LEU A 111 7.27 5.77 4.42
C LEU A 111 6.00 4.95 4.17
N VAL A 112 6.09 3.63 4.23
CA VAL A 112 4.93 2.73 4.22
C VAL A 112 3.99 3.06 5.38
N ASP A 113 4.52 3.28 6.58
CA ASP A 113 3.72 3.69 7.75
C ASP A 113 3.06 5.05 7.54
N GLN A 114 3.76 6.03 6.95
CA GLN A 114 3.18 7.34 6.63
C GLN A 114 2.07 7.25 5.60
N VAL A 115 2.21 6.41 4.57
CA VAL A 115 1.16 6.15 3.58
C VAL A 115 -0.05 5.53 4.26
N CYS A 116 0.15 4.48 5.07
CA CYS A 116 -0.92 3.81 5.83
C CYS A 116 -1.64 4.78 6.78
N ALA A 117 -0.88 5.59 7.51
CA ALA A 117 -1.42 6.61 8.41
C ALA A 117 -2.23 7.68 7.65
N SER A 118 -1.75 8.09 6.47
CA SER A 118 -2.47 9.06 5.64
C SER A 118 -3.81 8.51 5.13
N ILE A 119 -3.82 7.27 4.63
CA ILE A 119 -5.01 6.57 4.12
C ILE A 119 -5.94 6.19 5.27
N GLY A 120 -5.40 6.02 6.48
CA GLY A 120 -6.10 5.51 7.64
C GLY A 120 -6.41 4.02 7.53
N ALA A 121 -5.68 3.27 6.71
CA ALA A 121 -5.81 1.82 6.55
C ALA A 121 -4.54 1.11 6.99
N PRO A 122 -4.64 -0.09 7.59
CA PRO A 122 -3.49 -0.82 8.08
C PRO A 122 -2.63 -1.35 6.92
N SER A 123 -1.34 -1.56 7.17
CA SER A 123 -0.38 -2.04 6.16
C SER A 123 -0.74 -3.43 5.62
N THR A 124 -1.38 -4.26 6.44
CA THR A 124 -1.93 -5.57 6.07
C THR A 124 -2.98 -5.46 4.97
N VAL A 125 -3.78 -4.41 4.98
CA VAL A 125 -4.83 -4.15 3.97
C VAL A 125 -4.26 -3.46 2.74
N VAL A 126 -3.36 -2.48 2.93
CA VAL A 126 -2.83 -1.66 1.82
C VAL A 126 -1.72 -2.38 1.05
N PHE A 127 -0.81 -3.04 1.76
CA PHE A 127 0.40 -3.63 1.22
C PHE A 127 0.45 -5.16 1.33
N GLY A 128 -0.52 -5.80 1.99
CA GLY A 128 -0.52 -7.26 2.19
C GLY A 128 0.60 -7.75 3.10
N GLN A 129 1.29 -6.85 3.80
CA GLN A 129 2.41 -7.18 4.67
C GLN A 129 1.95 -7.16 6.13
N SER A 130 2.15 -8.28 6.82
CA SER A 130 2.06 -8.33 8.27
C SER A 130 3.27 -7.59 8.85
N VAL A 131 3.01 -6.60 9.70
CA VAL A 131 4.07 -5.87 10.41
C VAL A 131 4.80 -6.88 11.30
N GLY A 132 6.12 -6.98 11.18
CA GLY A 132 6.91 -7.86 12.04
C GLY A 132 6.74 -7.46 13.52
N GLY A 133 6.18 -8.34 14.34
CA GLY A 133 5.89 -8.09 15.75
C GLY A 133 5.00 -9.16 16.40
N LEU A 134 4.72 -9.02 17.70
CA LEU A 134 3.95 -9.97 18.53
C LEU A 134 2.42 -9.99 18.27
N GLY A 135 1.93 -9.27 17.25
CA GLY A 135 0.51 -9.21 16.92
C GLY A 135 0.25 -9.70 15.50
N THR A 136 -0.77 -10.53 15.30
CA THR A 136 -1.18 -11.06 13.99
C THR A 136 -1.85 -10.02 13.07
N GLY A 137 -1.96 -8.76 13.51
CA GLY A 137 -2.65 -7.68 12.78
C GLY A 137 -4.19 -7.78 12.79
N GLU A 138 -4.76 -8.82 13.42
CA GLU A 138 -6.21 -9.09 13.34
C GLU A 138 -7.06 -8.03 14.03
N ASP A 139 -6.62 -7.54 15.20
CA ASP A 139 -7.31 -6.46 15.91
C ASP A 139 -7.31 -5.15 15.13
N GLU A 140 -6.23 -4.87 14.40
CA GLU A 140 -6.12 -3.68 13.57
C GLU A 140 -7.03 -3.78 12.32
N ASN A 141 -7.04 -4.96 11.68
CA ASN A 141 -7.96 -5.27 10.60
C ASN A 141 -9.43 -5.17 11.04
N ARG A 142 -9.75 -5.64 12.25
CA ARG A 142 -11.09 -5.49 12.84
C ARG A 142 -11.46 -4.02 13.04
N ARG A 143 -10.61 -3.23 13.69
CA ARG A 143 -10.84 -1.79 13.89
C ARG A 143 -10.99 -1.04 12.57
N TRP A 144 -10.24 -1.43 11.54
CA TRP A 144 -10.39 -0.86 10.21
C TRP A 144 -11.75 -1.21 9.59
N ARG A 145 -12.17 -2.48 9.63
CA ARG A 145 -13.50 -2.91 9.17
C ARG A 145 -14.63 -2.16 9.87
N ASP A 146 -14.54 -1.98 11.19
CA ASP A 146 -15.53 -1.23 11.97
C ASP A 146 -15.62 0.24 11.52
N ARG A 147 -14.48 0.87 11.22
CA ARG A 147 -14.44 2.23 10.67
C ARG A 147 -15.05 2.32 9.27
N VAL A 148 -14.76 1.35 8.40
CA VAL A 148 -15.35 1.29 7.06
C VAL A 148 -16.86 1.12 7.16
N LYS A 149 -17.35 0.22 8.02
CA LYS A 149 -18.78 0.03 8.28
C LYS A 149 -19.43 1.33 8.78
N ALA A 150 -18.80 2.02 9.72
CA ALA A 150 -19.30 3.30 10.21
C ALA A 150 -19.37 4.35 9.08
N TYR A 151 -18.37 4.40 8.19
CA TYR A 151 -18.35 5.31 7.05
C TYR A 151 -19.42 4.96 6.00
N GLN A 152 -19.64 3.66 5.73
CA GLN A 152 -20.71 3.18 4.86
C GLN A 152 -22.07 3.69 5.33
N HIS A 153 -22.38 3.56 6.63
CA HIS A 153 -23.69 3.97 7.15
C HIS A 153 -23.83 5.47 7.40
N ARG A 154 -22.76 6.18 7.79
CA ARG A 154 -22.83 7.60 8.14
C ARG A 154 -22.66 8.53 6.94
N THR A 155 -21.92 8.12 5.93
CA THR A 155 -21.55 8.99 4.81
C THR A 155 -22.07 8.46 3.49
N ILE A 156 -21.80 7.19 3.16
CA ILE A 156 -22.15 6.63 1.84
C ILE A 156 -23.66 6.40 1.74
N LEU A 157 -24.27 5.80 2.75
CA LEU A 157 -25.68 5.44 2.73
C LEU A 157 -26.59 6.68 2.53
N PRO A 158 -26.43 7.79 3.28
CA PRO A 158 -27.20 9.00 3.02
C PRO A 158 -26.96 9.59 1.63
N ALA A 159 -25.71 9.58 1.15
CA ALA A 159 -25.38 10.08 -0.19
C ALA A 159 -26.01 9.21 -1.29
N LEU A 160 -26.04 7.88 -1.12
CA LEU A 160 -26.72 6.97 -2.05
C LEU A 160 -28.23 7.21 -2.06
N TRP A 161 -28.84 7.43 -0.89
CA TRP A 161 -30.26 7.80 -0.82
C TRP A 161 -30.56 9.10 -1.55
N GLN A 162 -29.76 10.14 -1.35
CA GLN A 162 -29.90 11.41 -2.08
C GLN A 162 -29.74 11.23 -3.60
N MET A 163 -28.77 10.40 -4.03
CA MET A 163 -28.61 10.09 -5.45
C MET A 163 -29.82 9.37 -6.02
N LEU A 164 -30.39 8.39 -5.30
CA LEU A 164 -31.59 7.69 -5.73
C LEU A 164 -32.81 8.61 -5.81
N GLU A 165 -32.98 9.52 -4.85
CA GLU A 165 -34.03 10.54 -4.88
C GLU A 165 -33.95 11.40 -6.15
N ILE A 166 -32.74 11.81 -6.55
CA ILE A 166 -32.52 12.56 -7.79
C ILE A 166 -32.80 11.68 -9.01
N CYS A 167 -32.32 10.44 -9.00
CA CYS A 167 -32.52 9.51 -10.13
C CYS A 167 -34.00 9.24 -10.40
N ILE A 168 -34.84 9.11 -9.38
CA ILE A 168 -36.29 8.87 -9.55
C ILE A 168 -37.02 10.06 -10.19
N GLN A 169 -36.45 11.27 -10.12
CA GLN A 169 -36.98 12.43 -10.83
C GLN A 169 -36.63 12.45 -12.32
N CYS A 170 -35.75 11.56 -12.78
CA CYS A 170 -35.40 11.43 -14.20
C CYS A 170 -36.41 10.51 -14.90
N ASP A 171 -36.90 10.93 -16.07
CA ASP A 171 -37.92 10.22 -16.86
C ASP A 171 -37.51 8.79 -17.27
N ASP A 172 -36.21 8.52 -17.40
CA ASP A 172 -35.65 7.23 -17.85
C ASP A 172 -35.31 6.26 -16.70
N PHE A 173 -35.59 6.60 -15.44
CA PHE A 173 -35.24 5.74 -14.31
C PHE A 173 -36.33 4.69 -14.03
N PRO A 174 -35.98 3.40 -13.84
CA PRO A 174 -36.95 2.31 -13.77
C PRO A 174 -37.78 2.27 -12.48
N LEU A 175 -37.39 3.02 -11.45
CA LEU A 175 -38.10 3.10 -10.17
C LEU A 175 -38.87 4.41 -10.10
N SER A 176 -40.15 4.32 -9.72
CA SER A 176 -41.04 5.46 -9.52
C SER A 176 -41.19 5.87 -8.04
N SER A 177 -40.75 5.03 -7.10
CA SER A 177 -40.77 5.31 -5.67
C SER A 177 -39.66 4.57 -4.91
N LEU A 178 -39.41 4.99 -3.65
CA LEU A 178 -38.39 4.42 -2.75
C LEU A 178 -38.97 3.49 -1.67
N GLU A 179 -40.27 3.25 -1.66
CA GLU A 179 -40.96 2.59 -0.53
C GLU A 179 -40.47 1.16 -0.26
N ASP A 180 -40.07 0.43 -1.31
CA ASP A 180 -39.62 -0.97 -1.24
C ASP A 180 -38.12 -1.14 -1.53
N VAL A 181 -37.34 -0.05 -1.55
CA VAL A 181 -35.91 -0.10 -1.88
C VAL A 181 -35.10 -0.31 -0.60
N GLU A 182 -34.24 -1.33 -0.58
CA GLU A 182 -33.28 -1.55 0.49
C GLU A 182 -31.85 -1.55 -0.05
N ILE A 183 -31.00 -0.70 0.50
CA ILE A 183 -29.57 -0.67 0.18
C ILE A 183 -28.82 -1.51 1.22
N ARG A 184 -28.22 -2.62 0.77
CA ARG A 184 -27.38 -3.48 1.62
C ARG A 184 -25.92 -3.41 1.19
N PHE A 185 -25.03 -3.25 2.17
CA PHE A 185 -23.60 -3.38 1.95
C PHE A 185 -23.18 -4.84 2.12
N ALA A 186 -22.24 -5.29 1.27
CA ALA A 186 -21.62 -6.60 1.45
C ALA A 186 -20.88 -6.67 2.80
N SER A 187 -20.87 -7.86 3.41
CA SER A 187 -20.15 -8.08 4.66
C SER A 187 -18.66 -7.80 4.46
N LEU A 188 -18.07 -7.04 5.37
CA LEU A 188 -16.63 -6.75 5.42
C LEU A 188 -15.85 -7.82 6.19
N GLU A 189 -16.55 -8.77 6.82
CA GLU A 189 -15.92 -9.87 7.53
C GLU A 189 -15.47 -10.94 6.54
N HIS A 190 -14.17 -11.22 6.49
CA HIS A 190 -13.72 -12.52 6.00
C HIS A 190 -14.00 -13.55 7.08
N ARG A 191 -15.08 -14.30 6.89
CA ARG A 191 -15.32 -15.53 7.64
C ARG A 191 -14.64 -16.65 6.88
N SER A 192 -13.85 -17.46 7.58
CA SER A 192 -13.40 -18.70 6.97
C SER A 192 -14.60 -19.64 6.82
N ALA A 193 -14.58 -20.54 5.84
CA ALA A 193 -15.64 -21.55 5.69
C ALA A 193 -15.84 -22.38 6.98
N LYS A 194 -14.81 -22.48 7.82
CA LYS A 194 -14.87 -23.13 9.13
C LYS A 194 -15.69 -22.29 10.13
N ASP A 195 -15.46 -20.98 10.19
CA ASP A 195 -16.20 -20.09 11.09
C ASP A 195 -17.69 -20.00 10.71
N GLU A 196 -18.00 -20.00 9.41
CA GLU A 196 -19.38 -20.05 8.92
C GLU A 196 -20.08 -21.35 9.34
N ALA A 197 -19.38 -22.49 9.21
CA ALA A 197 -19.91 -23.78 9.65
C ALA A 197 -20.13 -23.81 11.17
N GLU A 198 -19.20 -23.29 11.97
CA GLU A 198 -19.35 -23.21 13.44
C GLU A 198 -20.51 -22.30 13.85
N ILE A 199 -20.72 -21.18 13.16
CA ILE A 199 -21.86 -20.28 13.40
C ILE A 199 -23.17 -20.99 13.04
N ALA A 200 -23.25 -21.66 11.90
CA ALA A 200 -24.43 -22.41 11.47
C ALA A 200 -24.81 -23.51 12.48
N ILE A 201 -23.81 -24.24 13.00
CA ILE A 201 -24.01 -25.24 14.05
C ILE A 201 -24.55 -24.59 15.33
N LYS A 202 -23.97 -23.47 15.78
CA LYS A 202 -24.45 -22.75 16.97
C LYS A 202 -25.89 -22.26 16.84
N TRP A 203 -26.29 -21.80 15.64
CA TRP A 203 -27.67 -21.42 15.35
C TRP A 203 -28.62 -22.62 15.37
N ALA A 204 -28.23 -23.74 14.74
CA ALA A 204 -29.02 -24.96 14.75
C ALA A 204 -29.21 -25.51 16.17
N ASP A 205 -28.15 -25.52 16.97
CA ASP A 205 -28.20 -25.91 18.39
C ASP A 205 -29.09 -24.98 19.22
N GLY A 206 -29.04 -23.67 18.96
CA GLY A 206 -29.90 -22.69 19.61
C GLY A 206 -31.38 -22.92 19.30
N ILE A 207 -31.71 -23.13 18.02
CA ILE A 207 -33.09 -23.40 17.58
C ILE A 207 -33.58 -24.75 18.14
N PHE A 208 -32.72 -25.76 18.16
CA PHE A 208 -33.06 -27.06 18.74
C PHE A 208 -33.35 -26.97 20.24
N LYS A 209 -32.58 -26.17 21.00
CA LYS A 209 -32.85 -25.90 22.42
C LYS A 209 -34.18 -25.18 22.64
N LEU A 210 -34.52 -24.21 21.78
CA LEU A 210 -35.79 -23.50 21.83
C LEU A 210 -36.99 -24.41 21.53
N LEU A 211 -36.81 -25.34 20.58
CA LEU A 211 -37.79 -26.38 20.27
C LEU A 211 -38.00 -27.33 21.46
N GLN A 212 -36.92 -27.80 22.08
CA GLN A 212 -36.98 -28.66 23.27
C GLN A 212 -37.62 -27.96 24.47
N ALA A 213 -37.40 -26.65 24.62
CA ALA A 213 -38.02 -25.84 25.66
C ALA A 213 -39.51 -25.52 25.38
N GLY A 214 -40.04 -25.91 24.21
CA GLY A 214 -41.43 -25.67 23.82
C GLY A 214 -41.75 -24.19 23.51
N VAL A 215 -40.72 -23.35 23.35
CA VAL A 215 -40.87 -21.91 23.07
C VAL A 215 -41.25 -21.67 21.62
N VAL A 216 -40.87 -22.57 20.72
CA VAL A 216 -41.00 -22.43 19.26
C VAL A 216 -41.58 -23.73 18.69
N SER A 217 -42.53 -23.62 17.76
CA SER A 217 -43.08 -24.79 17.07
C SER A 217 -42.10 -25.35 16.03
N VAL A 218 -42.31 -26.59 15.58
CA VAL A 218 -41.47 -27.24 14.55
C VAL A 218 -41.47 -26.44 13.25
N GLU A 219 -42.61 -25.87 12.87
CA GLU A 219 -42.77 -25.05 11.65
C GLU A 219 -42.02 -23.71 11.76
N GLN A 220 -42.06 -23.07 12.93
CA GLN A 220 -41.32 -21.84 13.19
C GLN A 220 -39.80 -22.08 13.23
N ALA A 221 -39.37 -23.21 13.77
CA ALA A 221 -37.97 -23.61 13.76
C ALA A 221 -37.43 -23.83 12.33
N GLN A 222 -38.24 -24.40 11.43
CA GLN A 222 -37.89 -24.59 10.02
C GLN A 222 -37.75 -23.24 9.29
N GLN A 223 -38.69 -22.32 9.47
CA GLN A 223 -38.62 -20.98 8.87
C GLN A 223 -37.40 -20.18 9.36
N LEU A 224 -37.02 -20.34 10.64
CA LEU A 224 -35.84 -19.71 11.20
C LEU A 224 -34.54 -20.29 10.62
N LEU A 225 -34.47 -21.62 10.43
CA LEU A 225 -33.32 -22.27 9.79
C LEU A 225 -33.16 -21.86 8.32
N GLU A 226 -34.26 -21.74 7.58
CA GLU A 226 -34.23 -21.26 6.19
C GLU A 226 -33.73 -19.81 6.09
N ARG A 227 -34.14 -18.93 7.01
CA ARG A 227 -33.63 -17.56 7.08
C ARG A 227 -32.14 -17.48 7.39
N VAL A 228 -31.61 -18.36 8.24
CA VAL A 228 -30.18 -18.39 8.60
C VAL A 228 -29.31 -18.87 7.44
N ARG A 229 -29.83 -19.75 6.58
CA ARG A 229 -29.10 -20.29 5.42
C ARG A 229 -28.89 -19.27 4.29
N VAL A 230 -29.59 -18.14 4.33
CA VAL A 230 -29.61 -17.08 3.30
C VAL A 230 -28.77 -15.86 3.71
N LEU A 231 -28.24 -15.82 4.93
CA LEU A 231 -27.33 -14.79 5.45
C LEU A 231 -25.86 -15.22 5.32
#